data_AF-A0A0R3S6C9-F1
#
_entry.id   AF-A0A0R3S6C9-F1
#
_cell.length_a   1.000
_cell.length_b   1.000
_cell.length_c   1.000
_cell.angle_alpha   90.00
_cell.angle_beta   90.00
_cell.angle_gamma   90.00
#
_symmetry.space_group_name_H-M   'P 1'
#
loop_
_entity.id
_entity.type
_entity.pdbx_description
1 polymer ?
#
loop_
_entity_poly.entity_id
_entity_poly.type
_entity_poly.pdbx_seq_one_letter_code
_entity_poly.pdbx_strand_id
1 'polypeptide(L)'
;MASVIGKRTARSAPSSKKAKRSRASQDEPSVFVTQLASLAPSDDDSVRTVVNEFETNRIWSRPPLPAEFHTNESEIDFQVVDVDYFMNSENNVVIRLFGVTTGQNSVCVQVHGFLPYFYVLLESAFDEKNIEYAKTYLNDIIKTQVPANIGIPKNIENLIVDLDIVHGASIYEYRKNPDQKFLKVYVRSPKLLNLCRRVFTNGVSLTRGGQVESLSCFEANIDFEIRFMTDHDLVGCAW
;
A
#
# COMPACT_ATOMS: atom_id res chain seq x y z
N MET A 1 -40.94 26.73 41.15
CA MET A 1 -39.82 27.58 41.57
C MET A 1 -38.73 26.69 42.15
N ALA A 2 -37.65 26.47 41.41
CA ALA A 2 -36.54 25.61 41.84
C ALA A 2 -35.38 26.47 42.36
N SER A 3 -34.89 26.12 43.55
CA SER A 3 -33.89 26.85 44.33
C SER A 3 -32.48 26.73 43.74
N VAL A 4 -31.74 27.85 43.82
CA VAL A 4 -30.36 28.06 43.40
C VAL A 4 -29.41 27.17 44.22
N ILE A 5 -28.58 26.36 43.54
CA ILE A 5 -27.51 25.56 44.16
C ILE A 5 -26.19 26.33 44.06
N GLY A 6 -25.65 26.71 45.22
CA GLY A 6 -24.40 27.44 45.38
C GLY A 6 -23.15 26.63 45.01
N LYS A 7 -22.16 27.32 44.44
CA LYS A 7 -20.82 26.82 44.12
C LYS A 7 -20.12 26.27 45.37
N ARG A 8 -19.71 25.01 45.35
CA ARG A 8 -18.74 24.45 46.32
C ARG A 8 -17.34 24.50 45.75
N THR A 9 -16.46 25.20 46.46
CA THR A 9 -15.02 25.30 46.24
C THR A 9 -14.33 23.98 46.61
N ALA A 10 -13.46 23.48 45.74
CA ALA A 10 -12.69 22.26 45.95
C ALA A 10 -11.55 22.51 46.96
N ARG A 11 -11.49 21.69 48.02
CA ARG A 11 -10.32 21.58 48.91
C ARG A 11 -9.29 20.64 48.28
N SER A 12 -8.03 21.06 48.26
CA SER A 12 -6.88 20.29 47.76
C SER A 12 -6.56 19.11 48.69
N ALA A 13 -6.44 17.90 48.12
CA ALA A 13 -5.92 16.73 48.81
C ALA A 13 -4.37 16.73 48.84
N PRO A 14 -3.74 16.20 49.91
CA PRO A 14 -2.29 16.21 50.07
C PRO A 14 -1.58 15.22 49.13
N SER A 15 -0.39 15.60 48.67
CA SER A 15 0.42 14.83 47.72
C SER A 15 1.09 13.61 48.37
N SER A 16 0.69 12.41 47.93
CA SER A 16 1.45 11.19 48.20
C SER A 16 2.63 11.10 47.24
N LYS A 17 3.86 11.14 47.77
CA LYS A 17 5.10 10.93 47.00
C LYS A 17 5.06 9.55 46.31
N LYS A 18 5.07 9.54 44.98
CA LYS A 18 5.24 8.31 44.17
C LYS A 18 6.57 7.64 44.54
N ALA A 19 6.51 6.38 44.97
CA ALA A 19 7.67 5.53 45.11
C ALA A 19 8.41 5.44 43.77
N LYS A 20 9.69 5.80 43.78
CA LYS A 20 10.57 5.80 42.61
C LYS A 20 10.88 4.33 42.29
N ARG A 21 10.19 3.75 41.30
CA ARG A 21 10.61 2.48 40.69
C ARG A 21 12.02 2.68 40.15
N SER A 22 12.99 1.97 40.71
CA SER A 22 14.36 1.93 40.19
C SER A 22 14.31 1.35 38.79
N ARG A 23 14.73 2.15 37.81
CA ARG A 23 14.92 1.71 36.42
C ARG A 23 16.11 0.75 36.43
N ALA A 24 15.88 -0.52 36.10
CA ALA A 24 16.96 -1.47 35.90
C ALA A 24 17.92 -0.92 34.84
N SER A 25 19.22 -0.99 35.12
CA SER A 25 20.30 -0.61 34.21
C SER A 25 20.12 -1.32 32.87
N GLN A 26 20.22 -0.57 31.77
CA GLN A 26 19.99 -1.09 30.41
C GLN A 26 21.13 -1.98 29.88
N ASP A 27 22.13 -2.29 30.72
CA ASP A 27 23.34 -3.02 30.33
C ASP A 27 23.42 -4.46 30.83
N GLU A 28 22.45 -4.96 31.60
CA GLU A 28 22.41 -6.38 31.97
C GLU A 28 21.36 -7.15 31.15
N PRO A 29 21.79 -8.14 30.34
CA PRO A 29 20.85 -8.98 29.61
C PRO A 29 19.96 -9.76 30.59
N SER A 30 18.66 -9.83 30.29
CA SER A 30 17.71 -10.56 31.13
C SER A 30 18.09 -12.04 31.23
N VAL A 31 17.65 -12.71 32.31
CA VAL A 31 17.86 -14.14 32.54
C VAL A 31 17.51 -15.00 31.31
N PHE A 32 16.44 -14.62 30.60
CA PHE A 32 16.04 -15.27 29.36
C PHE A 32 17.09 -15.15 28.25
N VAL A 33 17.64 -13.93 28.04
CA VAL A 33 18.67 -13.66 27.02
C VAL A 33 19.95 -14.43 27.34
N THR A 34 20.34 -14.48 28.61
CA THR A 34 21.53 -15.23 29.06
C THR A 34 21.34 -16.73 28.87
N GLN A 35 20.15 -17.25 29.17
CA GLN A 35 19.84 -18.67 29.01
C GLN A 35 19.79 -19.07 27.52
N LEU A 36 19.29 -18.18 26.66
CA LEU A 36 19.26 -18.39 25.22
C LEU A 36 20.67 -18.33 24.60
N ALA A 37 21.52 -17.41 25.07
CA ALA A 37 22.94 -17.37 24.69
C ALA A 37 23.72 -18.61 25.13
N SER A 38 23.37 -19.19 26.28
CA SER A 38 24.00 -20.44 26.78
C SER A 38 23.56 -21.70 26.03
N LEU A 39 22.49 -21.63 25.24
CA LEU A 39 22.00 -22.71 24.38
C LEU A 39 22.59 -22.64 22.96
N ALA A 40 23.32 -21.57 22.63
CA ALA A 40 24.11 -21.54 21.40
C ALA A 40 25.23 -22.58 21.52
N PRO A 41 25.37 -23.51 20.56
CA PRO A 41 26.42 -24.51 20.60
C PRO A 41 27.79 -23.82 20.66
N SER A 42 28.61 -24.20 21.63
CA SER A 42 30.01 -23.79 21.70
C SER A 42 30.73 -24.34 20.47
N ASP A 43 31.22 -23.45 19.60
CA ASP A 43 32.09 -23.77 18.47
C ASP A 43 33.35 -24.50 18.99
N ASP A 44 33.33 -25.82 18.95
CA ASP A 44 34.51 -26.67 19.07
C ASP A 44 35.02 -27.00 17.65
N ASP A 45 36.30 -26.76 17.43
CA ASP A 45 36.96 -26.65 16.13
C ASP A 45 37.15 -28.02 15.45
N SER A 46 36.08 -28.60 14.88
CA SER A 46 36.23 -29.67 13.89
C SER A 46 35.14 -29.66 12.83
N VAL A 47 35.59 -29.41 11.60
CA VAL A 47 34.84 -29.46 10.32
C VAL A 47 33.80 -28.35 10.16
N ARG A 48 34.22 -27.25 9.51
CA ARG A 48 33.33 -26.27 8.87
C ARG A 48 32.53 -26.96 7.75
N THR A 49 31.49 -27.67 8.14
CA THR A 49 30.38 -27.99 7.26
C THR A 49 29.70 -26.65 7.00
N VAL A 50 29.54 -26.29 5.73
CA VAL A 50 28.80 -25.09 5.30
C VAL A 50 27.38 -25.26 5.85
N VAL A 51 27.09 -24.65 7.00
CA VAL A 51 25.75 -24.67 7.58
C VAL A 51 24.92 -23.81 6.65
N ASN A 52 24.14 -24.45 5.78
CA ASN A 52 23.11 -23.75 5.01
C ASN A 52 22.23 -23.05 6.05
N GLU A 53 22.18 -21.71 6.04
CA GLU A 53 21.40 -20.88 6.98
C GLU A 53 19.87 -21.14 6.91
N PHE A 54 19.43 -22.15 6.16
CA PHE A 54 18.05 -22.54 5.90
C PHE A 54 17.71 -23.97 6.34
N GLU A 55 18.57 -24.69 7.07
CA GLU A 55 18.19 -26.00 7.63
C GLU A 55 17.18 -25.81 8.78
N THR A 56 15.91 -25.67 8.40
CA THR A 56 14.79 -25.76 9.34
C THR A 56 14.79 -27.15 9.98
N ASN A 57 14.52 -27.19 11.28
CA ASN A 57 14.37 -28.45 12.00
C ASN A 57 13.32 -29.30 11.28
N ARG A 58 13.71 -30.49 10.80
CA ARG A 58 12.90 -31.37 9.93
C ARG A 58 11.50 -31.68 10.49
N ILE A 59 11.34 -31.55 11.81
CA ILE A 59 10.06 -31.74 12.52
C ILE A 59 9.03 -30.66 12.12
N TRP A 60 9.47 -29.46 11.73
CA TRP A 60 8.62 -28.29 11.49
C TRP A 60 8.62 -27.82 10.02
N SER A 61 9.38 -28.48 9.15
CA SER A 61 9.43 -28.14 7.73
C SER A 61 8.10 -28.49 7.04
N ARG A 62 7.73 -27.68 6.03
CA ARG A 62 6.58 -27.99 5.17
C ARG A 62 6.84 -29.25 4.33
N PRO A 63 5.79 -29.93 3.84
CA PRO A 63 5.95 -31.02 2.89
C PRO A 63 6.78 -30.61 1.66
N PRO A 64 7.49 -31.55 1.01
CA PRO A 64 8.19 -31.26 -0.23
C PRO A 64 7.18 -30.91 -1.34
N LEU A 65 7.61 -30.08 -2.28
CA LEU A 65 6.83 -29.73 -3.46
C LEU A 65 6.51 -30.99 -4.29
N PRO A 66 5.24 -31.21 -4.68
CA PRO A 66 4.88 -32.23 -5.66
C PRO A 66 5.65 -32.07 -6.97
N ALA A 67 6.04 -33.19 -7.58
CA ALA A 67 6.87 -33.19 -8.80
C ALA A 67 6.20 -32.47 -9.99
N GLU A 68 4.86 -32.39 -9.97
CA GLU A 68 4.02 -31.76 -10.98
C GLU A 68 4.34 -30.25 -11.13
N PHE A 69 4.64 -29.55 -10.03
CA PHE A 69 4.97 -28.11 -10.03
C PHE A 69 6.29 -27.76 -10.73
N HIS A 70 7.11 -28.75 -11.12
CA HIS A 70 8.31 -28.52 -11.92
C HIS A 70 8.00 -28.37 -13.43
N THR A 71 6.75 -28.53 -13.83
CA THR A 71 6.31 -28.35 -15.22
C THR A 71 5.57 -27.02 -15.38
N ASN A 72 5.85 -26.28 -16.46
CA ASN A 72 5.23 -24.98 -16.76
C ASN A 72 3.73 -25.08 -17.13
N GLU A 73 3.13 -26.27 -17.06
CA GLU A 73 1.76 -26.55 -17.51
C GLU A 73 0.79 -26.82 -16.34
N SER A 74 1.29 -26.85 -15.10
CA SER A 74 0.46 -27.18 -13.94
C SER A 74 -0.29 -25.95 -13.42
N GLU A 75 -1.61 -26.09 -13.26
CA GLU A 75 -2.44 -25.13 -12.53
C GLU A 75 -2.08 -25.16 -11.03
N ILE A 76 -2.05 -23.99 -10.40
CA ILE A 76 -1.68 -23.84 -8.99
C ILE A 76 -2.84 -23.21 -8.23
N ASP A 77 -3.63 -24.05 -7.56
CA ASP A 77 -4.70 -23.60 -6.68
C ASP A 77 -4.17 -23.39 -5.26
N PHE A 78 -4.40 -22.21 -4.70
CA PHE A 78 -3.96 -21.89 -3.34
C PHE A 78 -4.88 -20.86 -2.68
N GLN A 79 -5.08 -21.01 -1.37
CA GLN A 79 -5.84 -20.03 -0.61
C GLN A 79 -4.98 -18.80 -0.32
N VAL A 80 -5.44 -17.62 -0.74
CA VAL A 80 -4.79 -16.33 -0.48
C VAL A 80 -5.00 -15.92 0.97
N VAL A 81 -3.93 -15.71 1.72
CA VAL A 81 -3.93 -15.33 3.14
C VAL A 81 -3.57 -13.86 3.32
N ASP A 82 -2.64 -13.34 2.51
CA ASP A 82 -2.17 -11.96 2.62
C ASP A 82 -1.86 -11.36 1.26
N VAL A 83 -2.00 -10.04 1.14
CA VAL A 83 -1.77 -9.29 -0.09
C VAL A 83 -0.96 -8.04 0.25
N ASP A 84 0.17 -7.86 -0.42
CA ASP A 84 0.93 -6.62 -0.34
C ASP A 84 1.43 -6.18 -1.73
N TYR A 85 2.16 -5.07 -1.78
CA TYR A 85 2.89 -4.69 -2.98
C TYR A 85 4.32 -4.23 -2.66
N PHE A 86 5.16 -4.30 -3.67
CA PHE A 86 6.49 -3.69 -3.64
C PHE A 86 6.81 -3.02 -4.97
N MET A 87 7.86 -2.19 -4.97
CA MET A 87 8.42 -1.63 -6.20
C MET A 87 9.59 -2.53 -6.63
N ASN A 88 9.54 -3.08 -7.84
CA ASN A 88 10.63 -3.92 -8.35
C ASN A 88 11.85 -3.08 -8.79
N SER A 89 12.91 -3.73 -9.27
CA SER A 89 14.14 -3.09 -9.74
C SER A 89 13.92 -2.09 -10.89
N GLU A 90 12.84 -2.25 -11.66
CA GLU A 90 12.45 -1.37 -12.76
C GLU A 90 11.50 -0.25 -12.31
N ASN A 91 11.28 -0.12 -11.00
CA ASN A 91 10.30 0.80 -10.40
C ASN A 91 8.88 0.60 -10.93
N ASN A 92 8.53 -0.62 -11.32
CA ASN A 92 7.16 -1.04 -11.55
C ASN A 92 6.57 -1.50 -10.21
N VAL A 93 5.31 -1.19 -9.97
CA VAL A 93 4.58 -1.75 -8.83
C VAL A 93 4.20 -3.18 -9.15
N VAL A 94 4.41 -4.07 -8.18
CA VAL A 94 4.12 -5.51 -8.30
C VAL A 94 3.36 -5.92 -7.05
N ILE A 95 2.22 -6.60 -7.25
CA ILE A 95 1.41 -7.13 -6.15
C ILE A 95 1.91 -8.52 -5.80
N ARG A 96 1.98 -8.83 -4.51
CA ARG A 96 2.28 -10.17 -4.03
C ARG A 96 1.07 -10.75 -3.33
N LEU A 97 0.71 -11.96 -3.75
CA LEU A 97 -0.29 -12.76 -3.07
C LEU A 97 0.44 -13.87 -2.32
N PHE A 98 0.24 -13.92 -1.01
CA PHE A 98 0.78 -14.97 -0.16
C PHE A 98 -0.31 -15.94 0.22
N GLY A 99 0.00 -17.23 0.23
CA GLY A 99 -0.99 -18.21 0.60
C GLY A 99 -0.46 -19.62 0.72
N VAL A 100 -1.39 -20.57 0.76
CA VAL A 100 -1.09 -21.99 0.95
C VAL A 100 -1.90 -22.86 0.02
N THR A 101 -1.27 -23.86 -0.60
CA THR A 101 -1.99 -24.88 -1.35
C THR A 101 -2.66 -25.89 -0.41
N THR A 102 -3.59 -26.70 -0.93
CA THR A 102 -4.15 -27.86 -0.21
C THR A 102 -3.05 -28.83 0.24
N GLY A 103 -1.94 -28.91 -0.51
CA GLY A 103 -0.74 -29.68 -0.18
C GLY A 103 0.16 -29.04 0.89
N GLN A 104 -0.30 -27.98 1.55
CA GLN A 104 0.42 -27.25 2.62
C GLN A 104 1.72 -26.58 2.17
N ASN A 105 1.89 -26.35 0.87
CA ASN A 105 3.02 -25.62 0.33
C ASN A 105 2.74 -24.11 0.42
N SER A 106 3.71 -23.33 0.90
CA SER A 106 3.62 -21.88 0.90
C SER A 106 3.83 -21.33 -0.51
N VAL A 107 2.96 -20.42 -0.94
CA VAL A 107 2.97 -19.82 -2.27
C VAL A 107 3.15 -18.32 -2.16
N CYS A 108 3.95 -17.74 -3.06
CA CYS A 108 4.06 -16.32 -3.29
C CYS A 108 3.91 -16.06 -4.80
N VAL A 109 2.78 -15.47 -5.20
CA VAL A 109 2.52 -15.09 -6.59
C VAL A 109 2.84 -13.61 -6.77
N GLN A 110 3.60 -13.28 -7.80
CA GLN A 110 3.87 -11.89 -8.19
C GLN A 110 3.00 -11.53 -9.37
N VAL A 111 2.09 -10.57 -9.17
CA VAL A 111 1.18 -10.08 -10.20
C VAL A 111 1.73 -8.77 -10.76
N HIS A 112 1.97 -8.77 -12.08
CA HIS A 112 2.51 -7.64 -12.83
C HIS A 112 1.42 -6.99 -13.68
N GLY A 113 1.63 -5.72 -14.07
CA GLY A 113 0.76 -5.02 -15.03
C GLY A 113 -0.47 -4.34 -14.43
N PHE A 114 -0.71 -4.48 -13.12
CA PHE A 114 -1.75 -3.71 -12.44
C PHE A 114 -1.24 -2.33 -12.03
N LEU A 115 -1.88 -1.27 -12.51
CA LEU A 115 -1.48 0.11 -12.27
C LEU A 115 -2.42 0.82 -11.29
N PRO A 116 -1.90 1.58 -10.32
CA PRO A 116 -2.72 2.40 -9.44
C PRO A 116 -3.43 3.48 -10.25
N TYR A 117 -4.70 3.72 -9.94
CA TYR A 117 -5.48 4.73 -10.63
C TYR A 117 -6.48 5.42 -9.70
N PHE A 118 -6.99 6.55 -10.17
CA PHE A 118 -8.10 7.28 -9.55
C PHE A 118 -8.91 7.99 -10.64
N TYR A 119 -10.05 8.56 -10.26
CA TYR A 119 -10.95 9.22 -11.21
C TYR A 119 -10.99 10.73 -10.96
N VAL A 120 -11.15 11.50 -12.03
CA VAL A 120 -11.34 12.95 -11.99
C VAL A 120 -12.60 13.30 -12.76
N LEU A 121 -13.51 14.05 -12.16
CA LEU A 121 -14.69 14.52 -12.87
C LEU A 121 -14.29 15.56 -13.91
N LEU A 122 -14.70 15.36 -15.16
CA LEU A 122 -14.41 16.27 -16.26
C LEU A 122 -15.60 17.19 -16.55
N GLU A 123 -15.30 18.42 -16.95
CA GLU A 123 -16.25 19.28 -17.64
C GLU A 123 -16.36 18.86 -19.12
N SER A 124 -17.52 19.12 -19.74
CA SER A 124 -17.93 18.57 -21.03
C SER A 124 -16.97 18.81 -22.21
N ALA A 125 -16.00 19.72 -22.07
CA ALA A 125 -15.08 20.15 -23.13
C ALA A 125 -13.85 19.25 -23.35
N PHE A 126 -13.55 18.30 -22.45
CA PHE A 126 -12.38 17.42 -22.60
C PHE A 126 -12.68 16.26 -23.55
N ASP A 127 -11.86 16.04 -24.58
CA ASP A 127 -12.00 14.96 -25.57
C ASP A 127 -10.72 14.14 -25.74
N GLU A 128 -10.79 13.05 -26.51
CA GLU A 128 -9.66 12.13 -26.74
C GLU A 128 -8.43 12.82 -27.35
N LYS A 129 -8.63 13.88 -28.13
CA LYS A 129 -7.54 14.63 -28.78
C LYS A 129 -6.65 15.34 -27.76
N ASN A 130 -7.19 15.62 -26.57
CA ASN A 130 -6.46 16.29 -25.50
C ASN A 130 -5.70 15.30 -24.59
N ILE A 131 -5.91 13.98 -24.72
CA ILE A 131 -5.28 12.97 -23.85
C ILE A 131 -3.76 13.07 -23.86
N GLU A 132 -3.15 13.08 -25.05
CA GLU A 132 -1.68 13.08 -25.16
C GLU A 132 -1.05 14.36 -24.57
N TYR A 133 -1.70 15.50 -24.79
CA TYR A 133 -1.31 16.76 -24.19
C TYR A 133 -1.44 16.72 -22.67
N ALA A 134 -2.60 16.31 -22.15
CA ALA A 134 -2.87 16.22 -20.73
C ALA A 134 -1.89 15.27 -20.02
N LYS A 135 -1.60 14.12 -20.62
CA LYS A 135 -0.66 13.12 -20.11
C LYS A 135 0.73 13.72 -19.93
N THR A 136 1.25 14.38 -20.97
CA THR A 136 2.57 15.04 -20.94
C THR A 136 2.59 16.17 -19.91
N TYR A 137 1.59 17.05 -19.95
CA TYR A 137 1.46 18.20 -19.05
C TYR A 137 1.39 17.79 -17.57
N LEU A 138 0.55 16.81 -17.24
CA LEU A 138 0.41 16.29 -15.88
C LEU A 138 1.70 15.63 -15.40
N ASN A 139 2.35 14.84 -16.26
CA ASN A 139 3.63 14.22 -15.93
C ASN A 139 4.69 15.26 -15.55
N ASP A 140 4.81 16.33 -16.33
CA ASP A 140 5.77 17.41 -16.07
C ASP A 140 5.46 18.14 -14.75
N ILE A 141 4.20 18.50 -14.52
CA ILE A 141 3.80 19.16 -13.26
C ILE A 141 4.09 18.25 -12.06
N ILE A 142 3.68 16.99 -12.13
CA ILE A 142 3.84 16.07 -11.01
C ILE A 142 5.32 15.88 -10.71
N LYS A 143 6.18 15.68 -11.73
CA LYS A 143 7.64 15.60 -11.56
C LYS A 143 8.22 16.78 -10.80
N THR A 144 7.77 18.00 -11.07
CA THR A 144 8.28 19.20 -10.37
C THR A 144 7.86 19.25 -8.90
N GLN A 145 6.75 18.61 -8.54
CA GLN A 145 6.18 18.65 -7.19
C GLN A 145 6.49 17.40 -6.35
N VAL A 146 7.14 16.37 -6.92
CA VAL A 146 7.50 15.15 -6.17
C VAL A 146 8.50 15.49 -5.04
N PRO A 147 8.15 15.25 -3.77
CA PRO A 147 9.07 15.44 -2.65
C PRO A 147 10.22 14.41 -2.69
N ALA A 148 11.43 14.82 -2.32
CA ALA A 148 12.61 13.93 -2.33
C ALA A 148 12.47 12.71 -1.40
N ASN A 149 11.65 12.81 -0.35
CA ASN A 149 11.47 11.78 0.68
C ASN A 149 10.35 10.77 0.38
N ILE A 150 9.65 10.88 -0.76
CA ILE A 150 8.54 9.98 -1.09
C ILE A 150 9.02 8.56 -1.50
N GLY A 151 10.33 8.41 -1.75
CA GLY A 151 10.94 7.14 -2.17
C GLY A 151 10.61 6.78 -3.61
N ILE A 152 10.51 7.77 -4.49
CA ILE A 152 10.39 7.63 -5.94
C ILE A 152 11.69 8.18 -6.56
N PRO A 153 12.47 7.37 -7.29
CA PRO A 153 13.68 7.84 -7.97
C PRO A 153 13.43 8.97 -8.98
N LYS A 154 14.37 9.92 -9.06
CA LYS A 154 14.27 11.08 -9.96
C LYS A 154 14.43 10.74 -11.45
N ASN A 155 15.02 9.58 -11.76
CA ASN A 155 15.23 9.12 -13.14
C ASN A 155 13.98 8.49 -13.78
N ILE A 156 12.86 8.43 -13.06
CA ILE A 156 11.61 7.90 -13.61
C ILE A 156 11.00 8.95 -14.55
N GLU A 157 10.92 8.61 -15.83
CA GLU A 157 10.41 9.50 -16.86
C GLU A 157 8.89 9.60 -16.87
N ASN A 158 8.16 8.53 -16.55
CA ASN A 158 6.71 8.51 -16.67
C ASN A 158 6.07 8.22 -15.31
N LEU A 159 5.60 9.28 -14.65
CA LEU A 159 4.85 9.22 -13.39
C LEU A 159 3.35 9.08 -13.65
N ILE A 160 2.84 9.71 -14.70
CA ILE A 160 1.54 9.42 -15.29
C ILE A 160 1.74 8.39 -16.40
N VAL A 161 1.14 7.22 -16.24
CA VAL A 161 1.34 6.09 -17.15
C VAL A 161 0.32 6.14 -18.28
N ASP A 162 -0.94 6.44 -17.95
CA ASP A 162 -1.98 6.57 -18.95
C ASP A 162 -3.21 7.35 -18.47
N LEU A 163 -4.08 7.70 -19.41
CA LEU A 163 -5.34 8.41 -19.16
C LEU A 163 -6.46 7.81 -20.02
N ASP A 164 -7.56 7.39 -19.39
CA ASP A 164 -8.75 6.93 -20.09
C ASP A 164 -9.96 7.83 -19.80
N ILE A 165 -10.77 8.09 -20.82
CA ILE A 165 -12.08 8.70 -20.63
C ILE A 165 -13.07 7.60 -20.30
N VAL A 166 -13.74 7.72 -19.16
CA VAL A 166 -14.77 6.76 -18.70
C VAL A 166 -16.05 7.49 -18.35
N HIS A 167 -17.15 6.75 -18.36
CA HIS A 167 -18.48 7.25 -18.00
C HIS A 167 -18.96 6.53 -16.75
N GLY A 168 -19.62 7.25 -15.86
CA GLY A 168 -20.08 6.70 -14.60
C GLY A 168 -20.92 7.72 -13.85
N ALA A 169 -21.24 7.42 -12.60
CA ALA A 169 -22.04 8.29 -11.74
C ALA A 169 -21.35 8.51 -10.41
N SER A 170 -21.47 9.72 -9.87
CA SER A 170 -21.11 9.93 -8.46
C SER A 170 -22.11 9.20 -7.56
N ILE A 171 -21.60 8.52 -6.52
CA ILE A 171 -22.44 7.91 -5.48
C ILE A 171 -23.11 8.99 -4.61
N TYR A 172 -22.51 10.18 -4.55
CA TYR A 172 -22.99 11.29 -3.72
C TYR A 172 -24.00 12.15 -4.49
N GLU A 173 -25.09 12.52 -3.81
CA GLU A 173 -26.25 13.26 -4.33
C GLU A 173 -27.06 12.54 -5.40
N TYR A 174 -28.39 12.72 -5.35
CA TYR A 174 -29.25 12.30 -6.44
C TYR A 174 -29.11 13.26 -7.63
N ARG A 175 -28.78 12.72 -8.79
CA ARG A 175 -28.77 13.45 -10.06
C ARG A 175 -29.77 12.83 -11.02
N LYS A 176 -30.56 13.67 -11.69
CA LYS A 176 -31.53 13.22 -12.68
C LYS A 176 -30.85 12.52 -13.86
N ASN A 177 -29.71 13.05 -14.31
CA ASN A 177 -28.83 12.37 -15.25
C ASN A 177 -27.58 11.91 -14.49
N PRO A 178 -27.43 10.60 -14.22
CA PRO A 178 -26.28 10.08 -13.50
C PRO A 178 -25.05 9.94 -14.41
N ASP A 179 -25.22 9.96 -15.73
CA ASP A 179 -24.12 9.75 -16.67
C ASP A 179 -23.21 10.97 -16.73
N GLN A 180 -22.02 10.82 -16.17
CA GLN A 180 -21.00 11.84 -16.06
C GLN A 180 -19.69 11.34 -16.65
N LYS A 181 -18.94 12.28 -17.23
CA LYS A 181 -17.65 12.01 -17.83
C LYS A 181 -16.54 12.12 -16.79
N PHE A 182 -15.72 11.09 -16.69
CA PHE A 182 -14.56 11.05 -15.82
C PHE A 182 -13.28 10.78 -16.63
N LEU A 183 -12.16 11.27 -16.10
CA LEU A 183 -10.82 10.88 -16.51
C LEU A 183 -10.29 9.86 -15.50
N LYS A 184 -10.04 8.63 -15.94
CA LYS A 184 -9.31 7.64 -15.17
C LYS A 184 -7.81 7.88 -15.38
N VAL A 185 -7.11 8.19 -14.31
CA VAL A 185 -5.69 8.57 -14.33
C VAL A 185 -4.86 7.43 -13.76
N TYR A 186 -4.01 6.80 -14.57
CA TYR A 186 -3.09 5.76 -14.12
C TYR A 186 -1.74 6.36 -13.74
N VAL A 187 -1.24 6.00 -12.56
CA VAL A 187 0.02 6.51 -12.01
C VAL A 187 1.02 5.39 -11.80
N ARG A 188 2.32 5.73 -11.83
CA ARG A 188 3.39 4.73 -11.72
C ARG A 188 3.50 4.09 -10.33
N SER A 189 3.08 4.80 -9.28
CA SER A 189 3.21 4.36 -7.89
C SER A 189 2.00 4.79 -7.06
N PRO A 190 1.47 3.93 -6.16
CA PRO A 190 0.39 4.30 -5.23
C PRO A 190 0.71 5.55 -4.42
N LYS A 191 1.99 5.79 -4.11
CA LYS A 191 2.46 6.94 -3.34
C LYS A 191 2.16 8.28 -4.02
N LEU A 192 1.94 8.30 -5.34
CA LEU A 192 1.63 9.50 -6.11
C LEU A 192 0.16 9.93 -5.99
N LEU A 193 -0.76 9.05 -5.56
CA LEU A 193 -2.21 9.34 -5.57
C LEU A 193 -2.54 10.63 -4.80
N ASN A 194 -2.00 10.79 -3.59
CA ASN A 194 -2.23 11.98 -2.76
C ASN A 194 -1.61 13.26 -3.34
N LEU A 195 -0.48 13.14 -4.05
CA LEU A 195 0.13 14.28 -4.74
C LEU A 195 -0.72 14.68 -5.94
N CYS A 196 -1.10 13.72 -6.78
CA CYS A 196 -1.93 13.95 -7.96
C CYS A 196 -3.26 14.60 -7.56
N ARG A 197 -3.95 14.05 -6.55
CA ARG A 197 -5.20 14.64 -6.03
C ARG A 197 -5.04 16.12 -5.69
N ARG A 198 -3.94 16.50 -5.04
CA ARG A 198 -3.65 17.89 -4.69
C ARG A 198 -3.39 18.75 -5.93
N VAL A 199 -2.64 18.25 -6.89
CA VAL A 199 -2.38 18.93 -8.18
C VAL A 199 -3.71 19.24 -8.88
N PHE A 200 -4.59 18.26 -9.02
CA PHE A 200 -5.92 18.44 -9.62
C PHE A 200 -6.80 19.43 -8.84
N THR A 201 -6.81 19.34 -7.50
CA THR A 201 -7.61 20.23 -6.65
C THR A 201 -7.08 21.68 -6.68
N ASN A 202 -5.77 21.88 -6.80
CA ASN A 202 -5.16 23.21 -6.87
C ASN A 202 -5.36 23.90 -8.22
N GLY A 203 -5.71 23.15 -9.25
CA GLY A 203 -5.95 23.66 -10.59
C GLY A 203 -5.00 23.08 -11.63
N VAL A 204 -5.57 22.59 -12.73
CA VAL A 204 -4.83 22.09 -13.90
C VAL A 204 -5.47 22.58 -15.20
N SER A 205 -4.67 22.73 -16.26
CA SER A 205 -5.17 22.99 -17.61
C SER A 205 -5.00 21.74 -18.48
N LEU A 206 -6.08 20.96 -18.62
CA LEU A 206 -6.04 19.69 -19.34
C LEU A 206 -6.10 19.81 -20.87
N THR A 207 -6.41 21.00 -21.39
CA THR A 207 -6.51 21.25 -22.83
C THR A 207 -5.57 22.37 -23.25
N ARG A 208 -5.08 22.33 -24.49
CA ARG A 208 -4.10 23.33 -24.96
C ARG A 208 -4.75 24.71 -25.03
N GLY A 209 -4.29 25.63 -24.18
CA GLY A 209 -4.86 26.98 -24.08
C GLY A 209 -6.16 27.04 -23.28
N GLY A 210 -6.53 25.96 -22.58
CA GLY A 210 -7.67 25.90 -21.68
C GLY A 210 -7.43 26.67 -20.38
N GLN A 211 -8.51 26.97 -19.66
CA GLN A 211 -8.43 27.59 -18.34
C GLN A 211 -7.87 26.60 -17.32
N VAL A 212 -7.29 27.13 -16.25
CA VAL A 212 -6.88 26.33 -15.10
C VAL A 212 -8.12 26.09 -14.25
N GLU A 213 -8.50 24.83 -14.10
CA GLU A 213 -9.71 24.41 -13.41
C GLU A 213 -9.37 23.53 -12.21
N SER A 214 -10.02 23.79 -11.08
CA SER A 214 -9.97 22.91 -9.91
C SER A 214 -10.89 21.73 -10.15
N LEU A 215 -10.32 20.53 -10.24
CA LEU A 215 -11.06 19.32 -10.59
C LEU A 215 -11.21 18.41 -9.37
N SER A 216 -12.41 17.85 -9.22
CA SER A 216 -12.73 16.92 -8.13
C SER A 216 -12.20 15.53 -8.44
N CYS A 217 -11.41 14.97 -7.52
CA CYS A 217 -10.92 13.59 -7.60
C CYS A 217 -11.78 12.65 -6.77
N PHE A 218 -11.95 11.43 -7.27
CA PHE A 218 -12.69 10.35 -6.64
C PHE A 218 -11.78 9.15 -6.50
N GLU A 219 -11.98 8.42 -5.40
CA GLU A 219 -11.29 7.15 -5.13
C GLU A 219 -9.75 7.20 -5.08
N ALA A 220 -9.18 8.41 -4.97
CA ALA A 220 -7.74 8.64 -4.84
C ALA A 220 -7.17 8.31 -3.44
N ASN A 221 -7.98 7.73 -2.56
CA ASN A 221 -7.66 7.40 -1.17
C ASN A 221 -7.92 5.92 -0.84
N ILE A 222 -8.15 5.08 -1.86
CA ILE A 222 -8.30 3.63 -1.69
C ILE A 222 -6.92 3.00 -1.75
N ASP A 223 -6.64 2.10 -0.81
CA ASP A 223 -5.38 1.35 -0.76
C ASP A 223 -5.21 0.48 -2.01
N PHE A 224 -3.99 0.35 -2.50
CA PHE A 224 -3.72 -0.23 -3.81
C PHE A 224 -4.04 -1.73 -3.87
N GLU A 225 -3.80 -2.43 -2.77
CA GLU A 225 -4.13 -3.84 -2.56
C GLU A 225 -5.64 -4.05 -2.59
N ILE A 226 -6.39 -3.20 -1.88
CA ILE A 226 -7.86 -3.25 -1.83
C ILE A 226 -8.45 -2.96 -3.20
N ARG A 227 -7.84 -2.03 -3.94
CA ARG A 227 -8.20 -1.76 -5.32
C ARG A 227 -8.03 -2.99 -6.20
N PHE A 228 -6.87 -3.64 -6.14
CA PHE A 228 -6.61 -4.85 -6.91
C PHE A 228 -7.60 -5.97 -6.58
N MET A 229 -7.86 -6.16 -5.28
CA MET A 229 -8.82 -7.14 -4.79
C MET A 229 -10.22 -6.89 -5.35
N THR A 230 -10.68 -5.63 -5.32
CA THR A 230 -12.01 -5.24 -5.82
C THR A 230 -12.12 -5.44 -7.33
N ASP A 231 -11.09 -5.07 -8.09
CA ASP A 231 -11.11 -5.16 -9.56
C ASP A 231 -11.09 -6.61 -10.10
N HIS A 232 -10.63 -7.57 -9.29
CA HIS A 232 -10.52 -8.98 -9.66
C HIS A 232 -11.49 -9.88 -8.88
N ASP A 233 -12.49 -9.31 -8.20
CA ASP A 233 -13.44 -10.03 -7.33
C ASP A 233 -12.75 -10.94 -6.28
N LEU A 234 -11.53 -10.57 -5.87
CA LEU A 234 -10.75 -11.32 -4.89
C LEU A 234 -11.12 -10.88 -3.47
N VAL A 235 -11.74 -11.77 -2.72
CA VAL A 235 -12.08 -11.56 -1.31
C VAL A 235 -11.02 -12.12 -0.37
N GLY A 236 -11.03 -11.70 0.89
CA GLY A 236 -10.12 -12.26 1.90
C GLY A 236 -10.30 -13.76 2.07
N CYS A 237 -9.20 -14.51 2.16
CA CYS A 237 -9.19 -15.97 2.29
C CYS A 237 -9.84 -16.73 1.11
N ALA A 238 -9.91 -16.10 -0.07
CA ALA A 238 -10.35 -16.73 -1.31
C ALA A 238 -9.37 -17.79 -1.84
N TRP A 239 -9.88 -18.65 -2.72
CA TRP A 239 -9.13 -19.63 -3.49
C TRP A 239 -8.99 -19.16 -4.93
#